data_AF-A0A836TVT0-F1
#
_entry.id   AF-A0A836TVT0-F1
#
_cell.length_a   1.000
_cell.length_b   1.000
_cell.length_c   1.000
_cell.angle_alpha   90.00
_cell.angle_beta   90.00
_cell.angle_gamma   90.00
#
_symmetry.space_group_name_H-M   'P 1'
#
loop_
_entity.id
_entity.type
_entity.pdbx_description
1 polymer ?
#
loop_
_entity_poly.entity_id
_entity_poly.type
_entity_poly.pdbx_seq_one_letter_code
_entity_poly.pdbx_strand_id
1 'polypeptide(L)'
;MSVVDPHIQVAGVPDWRTVDELLDSIVHDGMSAEERVLTVFHTVRRMFVHGPTPRELAYDFHRVMHVLGTGACLSMTTPLNLLYERLGYRSQSWVHDDHHMLQVEYGGAWHCLDPHMCFGCYDRSQPPQLASVEQLRADPTLARDAVAEGRAIDGYLLCGDRPDWFAGNEGDWYLEAGGDWPQVRLQEPFGAITLRPGESYTRSWQPGPHFYNDGWLERDGCGPIHHCAEADRQDAANWPLYEPHGWTRPTNGRTYYRAWGVGVLQYQPRFVDDSYRAGVTDEGNTTVTDGVLCAADESIPATITFAVGCPYVLTAANLQLTLTGGGHVSAWVHVHDKEPIAARPPGRGPSQMAHDWTEIGLAHEGDGNWAVDFDEEINGCLDGYELRLQITDGGGVEALRLTSHFQLNRFSLPNLLPGHNTVDVSAHRFDAPLVVCYKWAEGPGWEQPRCERRTLRQDERFELEVAGPHYPRMQELSLAVE
;
A
#
# COMPACT_ATOMS: atom_id res chain seq x y z
N MET A 1 18.65 -19.36 7.89
CA MET A 1 18.22 -19.44 6.48
C MET A 1 17.10 -18.44 6.31
N SER A 2 17.21 -17.47 5.41
CA SER A 2 16.18 -16.47 5.12
C SER A 2 16.40 -15.91 3.72
N VAL A 3 15.39 -15.24 3.18
CA VAL A 3 15.52 -14.37 2.01
C VAL A 3 15.36 -12.93 2.48
N VAL A 4 16.36 -12.10 2.26
CA VAL A 4 16.41 -10.73 2.76
C VAL A 4 16.10 -9.76 1.63
N ASP A 5 15.08 -8.95 1.84
CA ASP A 5 14.63 -7.88 0.94
C ASP A 5 14.37 -8.37 -0.50
N PRO A 6 13.47 -9.36 -0.70
CA PRO A 6 13.10 -9.79 -2.04
C PRO A 6 12.29 -8.71 -2.76
N HIS A 7 12.68 -8.39 -3.99
CA HIS A 7 12.06 -7.41 -4.86
C HIS A 7 11.61 -8.04 -6.16
N ILE A 8 10.48 -7.57 -6.69
CA ILE A 8 9.97 -8.00 -7.98
C ILE A 8 9.70 -6.77 -8.83
N GLN A 9 10.31 -6.75 -10.02
CA GLN A 9 10.10 -5.73 -11.04
C GLN A 9 9.49 -6.38 -12.29
N VAL A 10 8.48 -5.74 -12.86
CA VAL A 10 7.89 -6.13 -14.15
C VAL A 10 8.20 -5.04 -15.15
N ALA A 11 8.81 -5.40 -16.29
CA ALA A 11 9.16 -4.43 -17.31
C ALA A 11 7.93 -3.66 -17.82
N GLY A 12 8.03 -2.32 -17.88
CA GLY A 12 6.94 -1.43 -18.29
C GLY A 12 5.90 -1.14 -17.20
N VAL A 13 6.13 -1.59 -15.97
CA VAL A 13 5.29 -1.29 -14.81
C VAL A 13 6.07 -0.35 -13.87
N PRO A 14 5.41 0.66 -13.26
CA PRO A 14 6.07 1.54 -12.30
C PRO A 14 6.71 0.75 -11.16
N ASP A 15 8.01 0.94 -10.93
CA ASP A 15 8.74 0.37 -9.81
C ASP A 15 8.77 1.37 -8.66
N TRP A 16 8.00 1.09 -7.62
CA TRP A 16 7.81 2.03 -6.53
C TRP A 16 8.80 1.83 -5.37
N ARG A 17 9.86 1.03 -5.55
CA ARG A 17 10.81 0.75 -4.45
C ARG A 17 11.59 1.99 -4.00
N THR A 18 11.91 2.88 -4.93
CA THR A 18 12.48 4.21 -4.66
C THR A 18 11.87 5.25 -5.61
N VAL A 19 11.98 6.53 -5.28
CA VAL A 19 11.59 7.63 -6.16
C VAL A 19 12.34 7.58 -7.50
N ASP A 20 13.60 7.18 -7.49
CA ASP A 20 14.42 7.09 -8.71
C ASP A 20 13.97 5.95 -9.61
N GLU A 21 13.77 4.75 -9.05
CA GLU A 21 13.26 3.59 -9.80
C GLU A 21 11.85 3.86 -10.35
N LEU A 22 11.03 4.62 -9.62
CA LEU A 22 9.72 5.05 -10.10
C LEU A 22 9.84 5.93 -11.32
N LEU A 23 10.70 6.95 -11.26
CA LEU A 23 10.87 7.87 -12.37
C LEU A 23 11.50 7.18 -13.58
N ASP A 24 12.51 6.33 -13.37
CA ASP A 24 13.17 5.57 -14.44
C ASP A 24 12.21 4.58 -15.13
N SER A 25 11.23 4.05 -14.40
CA SER A 25 10.25 3.10 -14.93
C SER A 25 9.09 3.77 -15.68
N ILE A 26 8.82 5.07 -15.50
CA ILE A 26 7.71 5.77 -16.16
C ILE A 26 8.15 6.88 -17.12
N VAL A 27 9.36 7.43 -16.96
CA VAL A 27 9.92 8.46 -17.84
C VAL A 27 11.00 7.85 -18.73
N HIS A 28 10.89 8.09 -20.02
CA HIS A 28 11.81 7.52 -21.00
C HIS A 28 12.46 8.58 -21.89
N ASP A 29 13.59 8.19 -22.48
CA ASP A 29 14.24 8.99 -23.51
C ASP A 29 13.28 9.21 -24.69
N GLY A 30 13.28 10.45 -25.19
CA GLY A 30 12.40 10.87 -26.29
C GLY A 30 11.07 11.49 -25.86
N MET A 31 10.64 11.33 -24.60
CA MET A 31 9.49 12.08 -24.08
C MET A 31 9.80 13.58 -24.02
N SER A 32 8.89 14.40 -24.54
CA SER A 32 8.83 15.84 -24.35
C SER A 32 8.61 16.20 -22.87
N ALA A 33 8.85 17.45 -22.50
CA ALA A 33 8.66 17.89 -21.13
C ALA A 33 7.19 17.74 -20.66
N GLU A 34 6.23 18.03 -21.54
CA GLU A 34 4.80 17.86 -21.27
C GLU A 34 4.44 16.38 -21.07
N GLU A 35 4.92 15.49 -21.93
CA GLU A 35 4.69 14.04 -21.79
C GLU A 35 5.23 13.52 -20.46
N ARG A 36 6.42 13.96 -20.04
CA ARG A 36 6.99 13.61 -18.73
C ARG A 36 6.11 14.09 -17.58
N VAL A 37 5.72 15.37 -17.62
CA VAL A 37 4.87 15.99 -16.59
C VAL A 37 3.52 15.26 -16.48
N LEU A 38 2.83 15.07 -17.60
CA LEU A 38 1.53 14.38 -17.62
C LEU A 38 1.65 12.90 -17.22
N THR A 39 2.73 12.21 -17.58
CA THR A 39 2.97 10.83 -17.17
C THR A 39 3.08 10.72 -15.64
N VAL A 40 3.85 11.60 -15.01
CA VAL A 40 3.95 11.62 -13.54
C VAL A 40 2.62 12.04 -12.91
N PHE A 41 1.93 13.04 -13.47
CA PHE A 41 0.59 13.45 -13.01
C PHE A 41 -0.40 12.29 -12.98
N HIS A 42 -0.55 11.57 -14.09
CA HIS A 42 -1.48 10.43 -14.17
C HIS A 42 -1.04 9.27 -13.28
N THR A 43 0.28 9.06 -13.12
CA THR A 43 0.84 8.05 -12.21
C THR A 43 0.54 8.37 -10.75
N VAL A 44 0.67 9.63 -10.31
CA VAL A 44 0.28 10.02 -8.95
C VAL A 44 -1.24 9.93 -8.78
N ARG A 45 -2.01 10.45 -9.74
CA ARG A 45 -3.48 10.43 -9.72
C ARG A 45 -4.06 9.02 -9.57
N ARG A 46 -3.38 8.03 -10.17
CA ARG A 46 -3.71 6.61 -10.08
C ARG A 46 -3.83 6.08 -8.66
N MET A 47 -3.00 6.62 -7.77
CA MET A 47 -2.76 6.06 -6.46
C MET A 47 -3.77 6.51 -5.43
N PHE A 48 -4.51 7.58 -5.71
CA PHE A 48 -5.33 8.22 -4.69
C PHE A 48 -6.80 7.94 -4.84
N VAL A 49 -7.48 7.94 -3.71
CA VAL A 49 -8.91 8.24 -3.56
C VAL A 49 -9.05 9.45 -2.65
N HIS A 50 -10.11 10.24 -2.83
CA HIS A 50 -10.35 11.38 -1.96
C HIS A 50 -10.71 10.92 -0.54
N GLY A 51 -9.99 11.46 0.44
CA GLY A 51 -10.27 11.24 1.85
C GLY A 51 -9.11 11.68 2.73
N PRO A 52 -9.33 12.02 4.01
CA PRO A 52 -8.24 12.43 4.86
C PRO A 52 -7.21 11.31 5.04
N THR A 53 -5.97 11.73 5.11
CA THR A 53 -4.81 10.94 5.51
C THR A 53 -4.48 11.31 6.96
N PRO A 54 -4.07 10.37 7.84
CA PRO A 54 -3.50 10.74 9.13
C PRO A 54 -2.41 11.79 8.92
N ARG A 55 -2.45 12.88 9.71
CA ARG A 55 -1.63 14.07 9.50
C ARG A 55 -0.14 13.76 9.51
N GLU A 56 0.26 12.88 10.40
CA GLU A 56 1.62 12.36 10.57
C GLU A 56 2.07 11.48 9.41
N LEU A 57 1.17 10.96 8.58
CA LEU A 57 1.48 10.16 7.39
C LEU A 57 1.25 10.94 6.09
N ALA A 58 0.54 12.08 6.13
CA ALA A 58 0.12 12.84 4.95
C ALA A 58 1.27 13.32 4.04
N TYR A 59 2.50 13.38 4.56
CA TYR A 59 3.71 13.77 3.83
C TYR A 59 4.78 12.67 3.85
N ASP A 60 4.37 11.43 4.09
CA ASP A 60 5.22 10.26 3.94
C ASP A 60 4.99 9.66 2.56
N PHE A 61 5.93 9.87 1.65
CA PHE A 61 5.72 9.52 0.24
C PHE A 61 5.30 8.05 0.09
N HIS A 62 6.04 7.13 0.70
CA HIS A 62 5.77 5.72 0.50
C HIS A 62 4.53 5.26 1.24
N ARG A 63 4.26 5.75 2.46
CA ARG A 63 3.03 5.35 3.17
C ARG A 63 1.78 5.89 2.46
N VAL A 64 1.82 7.10 1.92
CA VAL A 64 0.71 7.64 1.15
C VAL A 64 0.51 6.86 -0.16
N MET A 65 1.59 6.64 -0.92
CA MET A 65 1.50 6.03 -2.24
C MET A 65 1.27 4.51 -2.18
N HIS A 66 1.90 3.77 -1.27
CA HIS A 66 1.83 2.31 -1.22
C HIS A 66 0.88 1.71 -0.19
N VAL A 67 0.49 2.47 0.83
CA VAL A 67 -0.24 1.90 1.97
C VAL A 67 -1.64 2.46 2.04
N LEU A 68 -1.75 3.79 2.08
CA LEU A 68 -3.01 4.47 2.34
C LEU A 68 -3.81 4.69 1.07
N GLY A 69 -3.18 5.24 0.02
CA GLY A 69 -3.87 5.63 -1.20
C GLY A 69 -4.99 6.64 -0.96
N THR A 70 -4.95 7.40 0.15
CA THR A 70 -5.91 8.46 0.47
C THR A 70 -5.20 9.80 0.56
N GLY A 71 -5.88 10.86 0.15
CA GLY A 71 -5.37 12.21 0.24
C GLY A 71 -6.43 13.30 0.13
N ALA A 72 -6.11 14.45 0.71
CA ALA A 72 -6.73 15.73 0.41
C ALA A 72 -5.86 16.50 -0.59
N CYS A 73 -6.31 17.68 -1.02
CA CYS A 73 -5.65 18.53 -2.01
C CYS A 73 -4.12 18.63 -1.80
N LEU A 74 -3.66 19.14 -0.66
CA LEU A 74 -2.23 19.31 -0.39
C LEU A 74 -1.45 17.99 -0.29
N SER A 75 -2.03 16.94 0.30
CA SER A 75 -1.33 15.64 0.40
C SER A 75 -1.24 14.89 -0.93
N MET A 76 -2.04 15.27 -1.92
CA MET A 76 -1.96 14.75 -3.29
C MET A 76 -1.03 15.54 -4.19
N THR A 77 -0.95 16.86 -4.01
CA THR A 77 -0.02 17.72 -4.77
C THR A 77 1.43 17.58 -4.28
N THR A 78 1.65 17.29 -2.99
CA THR A 78 2.98 17.18 -2.40
C THR A 78 3.85 16.05 -2.99
N PRO A 79 3.36 14.80 -3.16
CA PRO A 79 4.09 13.76 -3.88
C PRO A 79 4.43 14.16 -5.32
N LEU A 80 3.55 14.90 -5.99
CA LEU A 80 3.79 15.34 -7.35
C LEU A 80 4.93 16.36 -7.43
N ASN A 81 4.99 17.31 -6.49
CA ASN A 81 6.11 18.25 -6.38
C ASN A 81 7.45 17.52 -6.21
N LEU A 82 7.53 16.54 -5.30
CA LEU A 82 8.76 15.75 -5.09
C LEU A 82 9.25 15.14 -6.40
N LEU A 83 8.35 14.50 -7.16
CA LEU A 83 8.69 13.82 -8.41
C LEU A 83 9.11 14.83 -9.50
N TYR A 84 8.45 15.98 -9.59
CA TYR A 84 8.84 17.05 -10.51
C TYR A 84 10.19 17.67 -10.17
N GLU A 85 10.47 17.94 -8.89
CA GLU A 85 11.76 18.44 -8.44
C GLU A 85 12.88 17.45 -8.78
N ARG A 86 12.65 16.14 -8.57
CA ARG A 86 13.62 15.09 -8.90
C ARG A 86 13.91 15.00 -10.40
N LEU A 87 12.93 15.33 -11.25
CA LEU A 87 13.09 15.46 -12.71
C LEU A 87 13.72 16.81 -13.15
N GLY A 88 13.99 17.72 -12.22
CA GLY A 88 14.58 19.03 -12.49
C GLY A 88 13.58 20.10 -12.90
N TYR A 89 12.28 19.86 -12.71
CA TYR A 89 11.24 20.89 -12.89
C TYR A 89 11.05 21.70 -11.61
N ARG A 90 10.66 22.96 -11.79
CA ARG A 90 10.24 23.81 -10.68
C ARG A 90 8.72 23.70 -10.53
N SER A 91 8.23 23.62 -9.30
CA SER A 91 6.80 23.64 -8.99
C SER A 91 6.45 24.59 -7.85
N GLN A 92 5.21 25.05 -7.84
CA GLN A 92 4.66 25.98 -6.84
C GLN A 92 3.31 25.49 -6.34
N SER A 93 3.09 25.54 -5.03
CA SER A 93 1.79 25.32 -4.41
C SER A 93 0.94 26.58 -4.51
N TRP A 94 -0.25 26.45 -5.09
CA TRP A 94 -1.24 27.52 -5.19
C TRP A 94 -2.50 27.13 -4.43
N VAL A 95 -3.14 28.11 -3.82
CA VAL A 95 -4.43 27.95 -3.18
C VAL A 95 -5.45 28.89 -3.81
N HIS A 96 -6.66 28.37 -4.01
CA HIS A 96 -7.85 29.13 -4.37
C HIS A 96 -9.03 28.68 -3.50
N ASP A 97 -9.56 29.57 -2.67
CA ASP A 97 -10.69 29.29 -1.76
C ASP A 97 -10.49 28.01 -0.92
N ASP A 98 -9.32 27.89 -0.29
CA ASP A 98 -8.87 26.74 0.52
C ASP A 98 -8.63 25.42 -0.25
N HIS A 99 -8.70 25.44 -1.58
CA HIS A 99 -8.32 24.30 -2.43
C HIS A 99 -6.89 24.43 -2.94
N HIS A 100 -6.07 23.39 -2.74
CA HIS A 100 -4.68 23.37 -3.19
C HIS A 100 -4.57 22.77 -4.60
N MET A 101 -3.78 23.43 -5.43
CA MET A 101 -3.36 22.98 -6.75
C MET A 101 -1.86 23.25 -6.91
N LEU A 102 -1.27 22.84 -8.03
CA LEU A 102 0.11 23.19 -8.32
C LEU A 102 0.28 23.79 -9.71
N GLN A 103 1.37 24.52 -9.87
CA GLN A 103 1.95 24.77 -11.18
C GLN A 103 3.33 24.15 -11.29
N VAL A 104 3.68 23.73 -12.51
CA VAL A 104 4.99 23.23 -12.87
C VAL A 104 5.54 24.02 -14.06
N GLU A 105 6.84 24.33 -14.05
CA GLU A 105 7.50 25.07 -15.11
C GLU A 105 8.19 24.12 -16.10
N TYR A 106 7.81 24.21 -17.38
CA TYR A 106 8.54 23.60 -18.48
C TYR A 106 8.38 24.43 -19.75
N GLY A 107 9.27 24.28 -20.73
CA GLY A 107 9.20 25.08 -21.97
C GLY A 107 9.31 26.60 -21.77
N GLY A 108 9.75 27.06 -20.58
CA GLY A 108 9.81 28.48 -20.22
C GLY A 108 8.46 29.09 -19.80
N ALA A 109 7.44 28.28 -19.53
CA ALA A 109 6.12 28.72 -19.05
C ALA A 109 5.65 27.90 -17.84
N TRP A 110 4.69 28.44 -17.10
CA TRP A 110 4.03 27.74 -15.98
C TRP A 110 2.78 27.02 -16.45
N HIS A 111 2.50 25.85 -15.89
CA HIS A 111 1.37 25.00 -16.28
C HIS A 111 0.64 24.50 -15.04
N CYS A 112 -0.67 24.73 -14.95
CA CYS A 112 -1.49 24.38 -13.79
C CYS A 112 -2.05 22.96 -13.90
N LEU A 113 -1.91 22.20 -12.81
CA LEU A 113 -2.43 20.85 -12.66
C LEU A 113 -2.97 20.66 -11.24
N ASP A 114 -3.97 19.81 -11.08
CA ASP A 114 -4.41 19.33 -9.76
C ASP A 114 -4.77 17.84 -9.79
N PRO A 115 -3.99 16.98 -9.10
CA PRO A 115 -4.29 15.56 -9.03
C PRO A 115 -5.50 15.25 -8.13
N HIS A 116 -5.91 16.13 -7.22
CA HIS A 116 -7.04 15.87 -6.33
C HIS A 116 -8.37 15.87 -7.09
N MET A 117 -8.68 16.96 -7.81
CA MET A 117 -9.88 17.02 -8.64
C MET A 117 -9.67 16.50 -10.08
N CYS A 118 -8.45 16.05 -10.42
CA CYS A 118 -8.06 15.65 -11.77
C CYS A 118 -8.27 16.80 -12.77
N PHE A 119 -7.54 17.89 -12.59
CA PHE A 119 -7.68 19.11 -13.39
C PHE A 119 -6.42 19.43 -14.19
N GLY A 120 -6.66 19.88 -15.42
CA GLY A 120 -5.72 20.48 -16.34
C GLY A 120 -6.46 20.83 -17.64
N CYS A 121 -6.15 21.94 -18.27
CA CYS A 121 -6.69 22.26 -19.58
C CYS A 121 -5.67 22.99 -20.42
N TYR A 122 -5.73 22.78 -21.73
CA TYR A 122 -4.91 23.51 -22.69
C TYR A 122 -5.45 24.92 -22.91
N ASP A 123 -4.56 25.87 -23.18
CA ASP A 123 -4.91 27.20 -23.64
C ASP A 123 -5.28 27.19 -25.14
N ARG A 124 -5.49 28.38 -25.72
CA ARG A 124 -5.85 28.54 -27.15
C ARG A 124 -4.65 28.93 -28.02
N SER A 125 -3.42 28.71 -27.54
CA SER A 125 -2.21 28.99 -28.32
C SER A 125 -2.00 27.94 -29.44
N GLN A 126 -1.03 28.18 -30.33
CA GLN A 126 -0.66 27.25 -31.40
C GLN A 126 0.86 27.08 -31.44
N PRO A 127 1.40 25.90 -31.05
CA PRO A 127 0.68 24.73 -30.52
C PRO A 127 0.04 25.02 -29.14
N PRO A 128 -1.07 24.35 -28.79
CA PRO A 128 -1.70 24.51 -27.47
C PRO A 128 -0.76 24.06 -26.35
N GLN A 129 -0.86 24.69 -25.18
CA GLN A 129 -0.07 24.34 -23.99
C GLN A 129 -0.98 24.29 -22.77
N LEU A 130 -0.62 23.54 -21.73
CA LEU A 130 -1.38 23.56 -20.47
C LEU A 130 -1.47 24.99 -19.91
N ALA A 131 -2.66 25.43 -19.53
CA ALA A 131 -2.89 26.78 -19.03
C ALA A 131 -2.23 26.99 -17.66
N SER A 132 -1.63 28.16 -17.47
CA SER A 132 -1.15 28.65 -16.17
C SER A 132 -2.29 29.14 -15.28
N VAL A 133 -2.07 29.26 -13.96
CA VAL A 133 -2.95 29.96 -13.01
C VAL A 133 -3.19 31.40 -13.46
N GLU A 134 -2.16 32.10 -13.96
CA GLU A 134 -2.32 33.46 -14.48
C GLU A 134 -3.33 33.51 -15.65
N GLN A 135 -3.21 32.59 -16.61
CA GLN A 135 -4.15 32.49 -17.73
C GLN A 135 -5.56 32.11 -17.26
N LEU A 136 -5.68 31.16 -16.34
CA LEU A 136 -6.95 30.69 -15.78
C LEU A 136 -7.71 31.79 -15.00
N ARG A 137 -6.97 32.66 -14.32
CA ARG A 137 -7.51 33.86 -13.65
C ARG A 137 -7.95 34.91 -14.66
N ALA A 138 -7.13 35.15 -15.68
CA ALA A 138 -7.41 36.13 -16.72
C ALA A 138 -8.59 35.73 -17.63
N ASP A 139 -8.72 34.43 -17.93
CA ASP A 139 -9.76 33.88 -18.77
C ASP A 139 -10.42 32.62 -18.14
N PRO A 140 -11.52 32.78 -17.37
CA PRO A 140 -12.21 31.66 -16.76
C PRO A 140 -12.85 30.68 -17.77
N THR A 141 -13.00 31.07 -19.03
CA THR A 141 -13.55 30.18 -20.07
C THR A 141 -12.58 29.05 -20.40
N LEU A 142 -11.28 29.22 -20.10
CA LEU A 142 -10.29 28.15 -20.27
C LEU A 142 -10.70 26.89 -19.49
N ALA A 143 -11.10 27.01 -18.23
CA ALA A 143 -11.59 25.87 -17.45
C ALA A 143 -13.05 25.51 -17.76
N ARG A 144 -13.94 26.51 -17.82
CA ARG A 144 -15.40 26.27 -17.93
C ARG A 144 -15.80 25.60 -19.24
N ASP A 145 -15.14 25.97 -20.33
CA ASP A 145 -15.45 25.48 -21.68
C ASP A 145 -14.44 24.41 -22.16
N ALA A 146 -13.51 23.96 -21.30
CA ALA A 146 -12.44 23.03 -21.66
C ALA A 146 -12.94 21.76 -22.36
N VAL A 147 -14.00 21.13 -21.84
CA VAL A 147 -14.59 19.92 -22.41
C VAL A 147 -15.27 20.21 -23.74
N ALA A 148 -16.05 21.30 -23.82
CA ALA A 148 -16.78 21.68 -25.02
C ALA A 148 -15.84 22.05 -26.18
N GLU A 149 -14.66 22.60 -25.86
CA GLU A 149 -13.63 23.00 -26.82
C GLU A 149 -12.59 21.90 -27.09
N GLY A 150 -12.67 20.74 -26.43
CA GLY A 150 -11.69 19.65 -26.60
C GLY A 150 -10.29 19.98 -26.08
N ARG A 151 -10.19 20.82 -25.04
CA ARG A 151 -8.94 21.24 -24.38
C ARG A 151 -8.74 20.62 -22.99
N ALA A 152 -9.70 19.84 -22.51
CA ALA A 152 -9.57 19.14 -21.24
C ALA A 152 -8.53 18.01 -21.34
N ILE A 153 -7.75 17.79 -20.27
CA ILE A 153 -6.93 16.58 -20.15
C ILE A 153 -7.81 15.36 -19.87
N ASP A 154 -7.24 14.16 -19.99
CA ASP A 154 -7.94 12.93 -19.62
C ASP A 154 -8.33 12.93 -18.13
N GLY A 155 -9.58 12.53 -17.84
CA GLY A 155 -10.12 12.52 -16.48
C GLY A 155 -10.53 13.87 -15.91
N TYR A 156 -10.60 14.94 -16.73
CA TYR A 156 -10.93 16.29 -16.30
C TYR A 156 -12.17 16.36 -15.38
N LEU A 157 -11.96 16.76 -14.12
CA LEU A 157 -12.99 16.96 -13.10
C LEU A 157 -13.94 15.75 -12.95
N LEU A 158 -13.41 14.53 -13.08
CA LEU A 158 -14.23 13.30 -13.14
C LEU A 158 -15.15 13.09 -11.94
N CYS A 159 -14.84 13.68 -10.79
CA CYS A 159 -15.65 13.57 -9.57
C CYS A 159 -16.90 14.47 -9.58
N GLY A 160 -17.12 15.24 -10.65
CA GLY A 160 -18.20 16.22 -10.75
C GLY A 160 -17.88 17.55 -10.08
N ASP A 161 -16.59 17.80 -9.82
CA ASP A 161 -16.11 19.08 -9.29
C ASP A 161 -16.38 20.20 -10.29
N ARG A 162 -16.52 21.43 -9.76
CA ARG A 162 -16.82 22.60 -10.57
C ARG A 162 -15.52 23.21 -11.10
N PRO A 163 -15.46 23.62 -12.38
CA PRO A 163 -14.29 24.33 -12.92
C PRO A 163 -14.06 25.69 -12.25
N ASP A 164 -15.05 26.21 -11.52
CA ASP A 164 -14.94 27.45 -10.74
C ASP A 164 -13.84 27.40 -9.67
N TRP A 165 -13.47 26.21 -9.18
CA TRP A 165 -12.31 26.04 -8.29
C TRP A 165 -10.98 26.43 -8.94
N PHE A 166 -10.93 26.57 -10.26
CA PHE A 166 -9.70 26.82 -11.02
C PHE A 166 -9.81 28.05 -11.92
N ALA A 167 -10.84 28.88 -11.79
CA ALA A 167 -11.16 29.87 -12.82
C ALA A 167 -11.67 31.20 -12.25
N GLY A 168 -11.24 32.27 -12.89
CA GLY A 168 -11.73 33.62 -12.65
C GLY A 168 -10.89 34.42 -11.65
N ASN A 169 -11.32 35.66 -11.43
CA ASN A 169 -10.68 36.60 -10.51
C ASN A 169 -11.46 36.77 -9.20
N GLU A 170 -12.54 36.01 -9.03
CA GLU A 170 -13.25 35.88 -7.76
C GLU A 170 -12.49 34.88 -6.88
N GLY A 171 -12.68 34.97 -5.55
CA GLY A 171 -11.97 34.12 -4.59
C GLY A 171 -10.56 34.59 -4.22
N ASP A 172 -9.99 33.92 -3.22
CA ASP A 172 -8.67 34.24 -2.68
C ASP A 172 -7.59 33.35 -3.33
N TRP A 173 -6.83 33.93 -4.26
CA TRP A 173 -5.68 33.29 -4.90
C TRP A 173 -4.37 33.68 -4.20
N TYR A 174 -3.63 32.69 -3.72
CA TYR A 174 -2.32 32.95 -3.12
C TYR A 174 -1.34 31.79 -3.30
N LEU A 175 -0.04 32.13 -3.31
CA LEU A 175 1.04 31.17 -3.20
C LEU A 175 1.14 30.71 -1.75
N GLU A 176 0.91 29.43 -1.50
CA GLU A 176 1.02 28.87 -0.16
C GLU A 176 2.47 28.97 0.32
N ALA A 177 2.69 29.51 1.52
CA ALA A 177 4.02 29.65 2.12
C ALA A 177 5.09 30.27 1.17
N GLY A 178 4.69 31.16 0.25
CA GLY A 178 5.62 31.74 -0.74
C GLY A 178 6.00 30.81 -1.89
N GLY A 179 5.26 29.70 -2.07
CA GLY A 179 5.53 28.63 -3.02
C GLY A 179 6.26 27.43 -2.41
N ASP A 180 6.51 27.44 -1.09
CA ASP A 180 7.18 26.35 -0.37
C ASP A 180 6.24 25.15 -0.17
N TRP A 181 6.85 23.96 -0.07
CA TRP A 181 6.15 22.70 0.11
C TRP A 181 6.38 22.12 1.51
N PRO A 182 5.42 21.34 2.05
CA PRO A 182 5.69 20.52 3.23
C PRO A 182 6.89 19.61 2.99
N GLN A 183 7.71 19.41 4.03
CA GLN A 183 8.84 18.48 3.94
C GLN A 183 8.32 17.05 3.79
N VAL A 184 8.66 16.41 2.67
CA VAL A 184 8.31 15.02 2.42
C VAL A 184 9.29 14.10 3.15
N ARG A 185 8.76 13.09 3.83
CA ARG A 185 9.55 12.00 4.40
C ARG A 185 9.71 10.89 3.36
N LEU A 186 10.94 10.45 3.19
CA LEU A 186 11.32 9.34 2.33
C LEU A 186 11.92 8.23 3.19
N GLN A 187 11.39 7.02 3.03
CA GLN A 187 11.90 5.79 3.62
C GLN A 187 12.19 4.83 2.49
N GLU A 188 13.43 4.87 2.00
CA GLU A 188 13.88 4.12 0.83
C GLU A 188 15.00 3.13 1.19
N PRO A 189 15.03 1.94 0.56
CA PRO A 189 13.99 1.40 -0.30
C PRO A 189 12.72 1.05 0.50
N PHE A 190 11.54 1.27 -0.09
CA PHE A 190 10.28 0.83 0.51
C PHE A 190 10.03 -0.66 0.22
N GLY A 191 9.27 -1.31 1.10
CA GLY A 191 8.88 -2.70 0.90
C GLY A 191 9.90 -3.72 1.41
N ALA A 192 11.01 -3.28 2.00
CA ALA A 192 12.03 -4.17 2.54
C ALA A 192 11.44 -5.10 3.61
N ILE A 193 11.58 -6.41 3.39
CA ILE A 193 11.09 -7.46 4.28
C ILE A 193 12.09 -8.63 4.31
N THR A 194 12.23 -9.31 5.44
CA THR A 194 12.98 -10.56 5.52
C THR A 194 12.00 -11.71 5.69
N LEU A 195 12.06 -12.70 4.80
CA LEU A 195 11.26 -13.92 4.90
C LEU A 195 12.11 -15.05 5.46
N ARG A 196 11.64 -15.63 6.56
CA ARG A 196 12.24 -16.73 7.31
C ARG A 196 11.58 -18.06 6.91
N PRO A 197 12.16 -19.22 7.26
CA PRO A 197 11.59 -20.51 6.91
C PRO A 197 10.19 -20.65 7.53
N GLY A 198 9.22 -21.07 6.71
CA GLY A 198 7.81 -21.11 7.12
C GLY A 198 7.08 -19.77 7.01
N GLU A 199 7.73 -18.72 6.50
CA GLU A 199 7.06 -17.45 6.20
C GLU A 199 6.57 -17.35 4.76
N SER A 200 5.42 -16.72 4.61
CA SER A 200 4.90 -16.27 3.33
C SER A 200 4.35 -14.86 3.44
N TYR A 201 4.52 -14.10 2.36
CA TYR A 201 4.15 -12.71 2.22
C TYR A 201 3.33 -12.56 0.94
N THR A 202 2.04 -12.31 1.11
CA THR A 202 1.04 -12.33 0.05
C THR A 202 0.41 -10.96 -0.09
N ARG A 203 0.32 -10.45 -1.32
CA ARG A 203 -0.31 -9.18 -1.66
C ARG A 203 -1.47 -9.43 -2.63
N SER A 204 -2.62 -8.84 -2.36
CA SER A 204 -3.84 -9.00 -3.16
C SER A 204 -4.33 -7.66 -3.69
N TRP A 205 -4.89 -7.69 -4.90
CA TRP A 205 -5.59 -6.54 -5.49
C TRP A 205 -7.05 -6.46 -5.03
N GLN A 206 -7.54 -7.43 -4.26
CA GLN A 206 -8.91 -7.42 -3.77
C GLN A 206 -8.99 -6.70 -2.42
N PRO A 207 -10.04 -5.89 -2.18
CA PRO A 207 -10.36 -5.43 -0.84
C PRO A 207 -10.69 -6.61 0.07
N GLY A 208 -10.42 -6.47 1.37
CA GLY A 208 -10.67 -7.51 2.38
C GLY A 208 -11.51 -6.99 3.55
N PRO A 209 -11.79 -7.85 4.55
CA PRO A 209 -12.56 -7.44 5.74
C PRO A 209 -11.77 -6.53 6.69
N HIS A 210 -10.44 -6.64 6.69
CA HIS A 210 -9.56 -5.84 7.53
C HIS A 210 -8.99 -4.65 6.75
N PHE A 211 -8.99 -3.49 7.41
CA PHE A 211 -8.48 -2.23 6.89
C PHE A 211 -8.03 -1.36 8.06
N TYR A 212 -7.20 -0.36 7.79
CA TYR A 212 -6.81 0.59 8.81
C TYR A 212 -8.02 1.45 9.18
N ASN A 213 -8.47 1.36 10.43
CA ASN A 213 -9.82 1.77 10.81
C ASN A 213 -9.88 3.13 11.51
N ASP A 214 -8.84 3.97 11.38
CA ASP A 214 -8.82 5.29 12.00
C ASP A 214 -9.31 6.42 11.08
N GLY A 215 -9.55 7.58 11.68
CA GLY A 215 -10.00 8.78 10.99
C GLY A 215 -11.39 8.59 10.38
N TRP A 216 -11.49 8.85 9.08
CA TRP A 216 -12.76 8.80 8.35
C TRP A 216 -13.17 7.39 7.92
N LEU A 217 -12.22 6.45 7.83
CA LEU A 217 -12.46 5.08 7.40
C LEU A 217 -13.36 4.32 8.39
N GLU A 218 -13.24 4.62 9.69
CA GLU A 218 -14.12 4.10 10.73
C GLU A 218 -15.60 4.44 10.45
N ARG A 219 -15.87 5.72 10.09
CA ARG A 219 -17.22 6.22 9.85
C ARG A 219 -17.86 5.50 8.68
N ASP A 220 -17.08 5.27 7.64
CA ASP A 220 -17.57 4.70 6.41
C ASP A 220 -17.68 3.17 6.50
N GLY A 221 -17.06 2.55 7.50
CA GLY A 221 -17.12 1.10 7.74
C GLY A 221 -16.52 0.30 6.59
N CYS A 222 -15.51 0.86 5.92
CA CYS A 222 -14.70 0.19 4.91
C CYS A 222 -13.35 0.89 4.77
N GLY A 223 -12.38 0.22 4.16
CA GLY A 223 -11.12 0.84 3.77
C GLY A 223 -11.28 1.87 2.65
N PRO A 224 -10.16 2.47 2.22
CA PRO A 224 -10.12 3.52 1.19
C PRO A 224 -10.86 3.13 -0.09
N ILE A 225 -11.84 3.93 -0.51
CA ILE A 225 -12.55 3.78 -1.78
C ILE A 225 -12.81 5.11 -2.47
N HIS A 226 -12.92 5.09 -3.79
CA HIS A 226 -13.33 6.27 -4.55
C HIS A 226 -14.86 6.39 -4.63
N HIS A 227 -15.45 7.30 -3.84
CA HIS A 227 -16.90 7.40 -3.66
C HIS A 227 -17.71 7.74 -4.92
N CYS A 228 -17.06 8.29 -5.95
CA CYS A 228 -17.71 8.60 -7.22
C CYS A 228 -17.89 7.37 -8.14
N ALA A 229 -17.43 6.19 -7.72
CA ALA A 229 -17.71 4.89 -8.35
C ALA A 229 -17.39 4.86 -9.87
N GLU A 230 -18.42 4.81 -10.72
CA GLU A 230 -18.30 4.74 -12.18
C GLU A 230 -17.62 5.96 -12.82
N ALA A 231 -17.43 7.05 -12.08
CA ALA A 231 -16.65 8.20 -12.50
C ALA A 231 -15.21 7.84 -12.95
N ASP A 232 -14.65 6.74 -12.43
CA ASP A 232 -13.32 6.25 -12.81
C ASP A 232 -13.20 5.95 -14.31
N ARG A 233 -14.31 5.67 -15.01
CA ARG A 233 -14.32 5.44 -16.46
C ARG A 233 -13.91 6.66 -17.28
N GLN A 234 -13.98 7.85 -16.70
CA GLN A 234 -13.60 9.10 -17.37
C GLN A 234 -12.08 9.32 -17.35
N ASP A 235 -11.35 8.65 -16.47
CA ASP A 235 -9.88 8.68 -16.41
C ASP A 235 -9.32 7.71 -17.46
N ALA A 236 -9.37 8.09 -18.74
CA ALA A 236 -8.97 7.23 -19.84
C ALA A 236 -7.52 6.73 -19.72
N ALA A 237 -6.63 7.55 -19.13
CA ALA A 237 -5.23 7.21 -18.90
C ALA A 237 -5.06 6.04 -17.93
N ASN A 238 -5.90 5.92 -16.90
CA ASN A 238 -5.80 4.87 -15.88
C ASN A 238 -6.91 3.82 -15.93
N TRP A 239 -7.99 4.05 -16.67
CA TRP A 239 -9.13 3.14 -16.77
C TRP A 239 -8.73 1.71 -17.14
N PRO A 240 -7.82 1.45 -18.11
CA PRO A 240 -7.39 0.08 -18.42
C PRO A 240 -6.85 -0.67 -17.22
N LEU A 241 -6.22 0.02 -16.26
CA LEU A 241 -5.72 -0.59 -15.02
C LEU A 241 -6.82 -0.74 -13.96
N TYR A 242 -7.77 0.19 -13.86
CA TYR A 242 -8.84 0.12 -12.86
C TYR A 242 -9.91 -0.92 -13.19
N GLU A 243 -10.26 -1.02 -14.48
CA GLU A 243 -11.39 -1.78 -14.98
C GLU A 243 -11.44 -3.24 -14.48
N PRO A 244 -10.33 -4.01 -14.50
CA PRO A 244 -10.35 -5.41 -14.04
C PRO A 244 -10.68 -5.58 -12.55
N HIS A 245 -10.59 -4.51 -11.75
CA HIS A 245 -10.62 -4.56 -10.29
C HIS A 245 -11.89 -3.96 -9.67
N GLY A 246 -12.98 -3.91 -10.44
CA GLY A 246 -14.30 -3.55 -9.92
C GLY A 246 -14.69 -4.41 -8.72
N TRP A 247 -14.93 -3.76 -7.59
CA TRP A 247 -15.38 -4.38 -6.34
C TRP A 247 -16.77 -3.89 -5.98
N THR A 248 -17.73 -4.81 -5.94
CA THR A 248 -19.11 -4.49 -5.51
C THR A 248 -19.19 -4.54 -3.99
N ARG A 249 -19.40 -3.38 -3.36
CA ARG A 249 -19.48 -3.29 -1.91
C ARG A 249 -20.75 -3.96 -1.38
N PRO A 250 -20.67 -4.95 -0.47
CA PRO A 250 -21.85 -5.68 0.00
C PRO A 250 -22.93 -4.79 0.65
N THR A 251 -22.53 -3.71 1.33
CA THR A 251 -23.46 -2.87 2.11
C THR A 251 -24.34 -1.97 1.24
N ASN A 252 -23.93 -1.64 0.01
CA ASN A 252 -24.70 -0.73 -0.85
C ASN A 252 -24.83 -1.19 -2.32
N GLY A 253 -24.23 -2.31 -2.70
CA GLY A 253 -24.32 -2.88 -4.05
C GLY A 253 -23.66 -2.05 -5.15
N ARG A 254 -22.94 -0.96 -4.82
CA ARG A 254 -22.21 -0.15 -5.81
C ARG A 254 -20.85 -0.77 -6.10
N THR A 255 -20.40 -0.65 -7.35
CA THR A 255 -19.07 -1.10 -7.78
C THR A 255 -18.07 0.04 -7.70
N TYR A 256 -16.90 -0.23 -7.13
CA TYR A 256 -15.79 0.70 -6.97
C TYR A 256 -14.56 0.13 -7.69
N TYR A 257 -13.91 0.92 -8.54
CA TYR A 257 -12.73 0.48 -9.30
C TYR A 257 -11.42 0.93 -8.68
N ARG A 258 -11.46 1.96 -7.84
CA ARG A 258 -10.39 2.30 -6.88
C ARG A 258 -10.81 1.96 -5.47
N ALA A 259 -10.14 0.96 -4.91
CA ALA A 259 -10.28 0.50 -3.55
C ALA A 259 -8.91 0.01 -3.04
N TRP A 260 -8.75 -0.10 -1.73
CA TRP A 260 -7.56 -0.69 -1.12
C TRP A 260 -7.36 -2.16 -1.54
N GLY A 261 -6.12 -2.61 -1.49
CA GLY A 261 -5.77 -4.02 -1.48
C GLY A 261 -5.47 -4.49 -0.07
N VAL A 262 -5.47 -5.80 0.12
CA VAL A 262 -5.02 -6.41 1.37
C VAL A 262 -3.85 -7.34 1.12
N GLY A 263 -3.06 -7.55 2.15
CA GLY A 263 -2.06 -8.61 2.14
C GLY A 263 -2.03 -9.38 3.44
N VAL A 264 -1.30 -10.47 3.42
CA VAL A 264 -1.14 -11.41 4.52
C VAL A 264 0.33 -11.77 4.65
N LEU A 265 0.88 -11.54 5.84
CA LEU A 265 2.15 -12.11 6.28
C LEU A 265 1.81 -13.29 7.19
N GLN A 266 2.18 -14.49 6.79
CA GLN A 266 1.94 -15.70 7.57
C GLN A 266 3.26 -16.31 7.98
N TYR A 267 3.40 -16.66 9.25
CA TYR A 267 4.52 -17.42 9.79
C TYR A 267 4.01 -18.74 10.38
N GLN A 268 4.51 -19.85 9.85
CA GLN A 268 4.22 -21.20 10.32
C GLN A 268 5.54 -21.97 10.47
N PRO A 269 6.29 -21.74 11.56
CA PRO A 269 7.55 -22.43 11.79
C PRO A 269 7.36 -23.93 11.95
N ARG A 270 8.45 -24.66 11.73
CA ARG A 270 8.53 -26.07 12.03
C ARG A 270 9.35 -26.26 13.30
N PHE A 271 8.80 -26.98 14.27
CA PHE A 271 9.52 -27.37 15.47
C PHE A 271 10.24 -28.72 15.33
N VAL A 272 10.25 -29.36 14.16
CA VAL A 272 11.02 -30.61 13.97
C VAL A 272 12.52 -30.36 13.75
N ASP A 273 12.93 -29.10 13.60
CA ASP A 273 14.31 -28.64 13.45
C ASP A 273 14.45 -27.22 14.02
N ASP A 274 15.69 -26.69 14.05
CA ASP A 274 16.00 -25.37 14.61
C ASP A 274 15.58 -24.18 13.72
N SER A 275 14.90 -24.40 12.59
CA SER A 275 14.57 -23.31 11.66
C SER A 275 13.64 -22.25 12.26
N TYR A 276 12.79 -22.61 13.23
CA TYR A 276 11.93 -21.67 13.96
C TYR A 276 12.71 -20.57 14.68
N ARG A 277 13.96 -20.84 15.08
CA ARG A 277 14.85 -19.88 15.76
C ARG A 277 15.21 -18.69 14.88
N ALA A 278 15.08 -18.82 13.56
CA ALA A 278 15.25 -17.70 12.64
C ALA A 278 14.25 -16.56 12.93
N GLY A 279 13.10 -16.88 13.55
CA GLY A 279 12.09 -15.90 13.92
C GLY A 279 12.10 -15.42 15.36
N VAL A 280 12.98 -15.97 16.20
CA VAL A 280 13.03 -15.70 17.63
C VAL A 280 13.92 -14.50 17.93
N THR A 281 13.40 -13.52 18.69
CA THR A 281 14.17 -12.37 19.19
C THR A 281 14.65 -12.53 20.62
N ASP A 282 13.93 -13.32 21.42
CA ASP A 282 14.26 -13.61 22.81
C ASP A 282 13.72 -15.00 23.21
N GLU A 283 14.48 -15.74 24.00
CA GLU A 283 14.08 -17.05 24.49
C GLU A 283 14.67 -17.38 25.87
N GLY A 284 13.91 -18.11 26.67
CA GLY A 284 14.31 -18.54 28.01
C GLY A 284 13.69 -19.88 28.36
N ASN A 285 14.51 -20.81 28.86
CA ASN A 285 14.09 -22.13 29.33
C ASN A 285 13.26 -22.94 28.31
N THR A 286 13.53 -22.82 27.01
CA THR A 286 12.83 -23.59 25.97
C THR A 286 13.62 -24.81 25.53
N THR A 287 12.93 -25.88 25.17
CA THR A 287 13.48 -27.02 24.43
C THR A 287 12.46 -27.54 23.43
N VAL A 288 12.92 -28.34 22.47
CA VAL A 288 12.06 -29.03 21.51
C VAL A 288 12.29 -30.52 21.65
N THR A 289 11.22 -31.27 21.94
CA THR A 289 11.24 -32.74 22.05
C THR A 289 10.17 -33.32 21.14
N ASP A 290 10.55 -34.21 20.24
CA ASP A 290 9.63 -34.87 19.28
C ASP A 290 8.75 -33.89 18.48
N GLY A 291 9.28 -32.72 18.13
CA GLY A 291 8.55 -31.68 17.39
C GLY A 291 7.63 -30.81 18.24
N VAL A 292 7.69 -30.91 19.57
CA VAL A 292 6.91 -30.09 20.51
C VAL A 292 7.83 -29.11 21.21
N LEU A 293 7.52 -27.81 21.11
CA LEU A 293 8.18 -26.76 21.89
C LEU A 293 7.64 -26.78 23.33
N CYS A 294 8.51 -26.97 24.32
CA CYS A 294 8.16 -27.05 25.74
C CYS A 294 9.23 -26.43 26.63
N ALA A 295 9.04 -26.51 27.95
CA ALA A 295 10.03 -26.06 28.93
C ALA A 295 11.21 -27.03 29.03
N ALA A 296 12.44 -26.52 29.08
CA ALA A 296 13.64 -27.33 29.31
C ALA A 296 13.73 -27.82 30.76
N ASP A 297 13.32 -26.97 31.71
CA ASP A 297 13.06 -27.31 33.11
C ASP A 297 11.59 -26.99 33.44
N GLU A 298 10.77 -28.01 33.68
CA GLU A 298 9.33 -27.86 33.96
C GLU A 298 9.03 -27.02 35.21
N SER A 299 10.00 -26.81 36.10
CA SER A 299 9.83 -25.98 37.30
C SER A 299 9.98 -24.47 37.03
N ILE A 300 10.42 -24.10 35.84
CA ILE A 300 10.65 -22.72 35.41
C ILE A 300 9.75 -22.44 34.19
N PRO A 301 9.00 -21.33 34.14
CA PRO A 301 8.27 -20.95 32.93
C PRO A 301 9.21 -20.83 31.72
N ALA A 302 8.82 -21.40 30.59
CA ALA A 302 9.54 -21.20 29.33
C ALA A 302 8.95 -20.01 28.58
N THR A 303 9.79 -19.18 27.97
CA THR A 303 9.38 -18.00 27.22
C THR A 303 10.04 -17.99 25.84
N ILE A 304 9.27 -17.63 24.82
CA ILE A 304 9.79 -17.44 23.46
C ILE A 304 9.11 -16.22 22.85
N THR A 305 9.88 -15.36 22.20
CA THR A 305 9.40 -14.13 21.57
C THR A 305 9.72 -14.16 20.08
N PHE A 306 8.72 -13.92 19.23
CA PHE A 306 8.84 -13.84 17.78
C PHE A 306 8.56 -12.42 17.31
N ALA A 307 9.44 -11.87 16.47
CA ALA A 307 9.18 -10.57 15.84
C ALA A 307 8.44 -10.74 14.50
N VAL A 308 7.56 -9.80 14.20
CA VAL A 308 6.87 -9.65 12.91
C VAL A 308 7.18 -8.26 12.37
N GLY A 309 7.87 -8.21 11.23
CA GLY A 309 8.15 -6.97 10.50
C GLY A 309 7.30 -6.89 9.24
N CYS A 310 6.63 -5.75 9.02
CA CYS A 310 5.84 -5.51 7.82
C CYS A 310 6.05 -4.06 7.36
N PRO A 311 6.37 -3.81 6.07
CA PRO A 311 6.51 -2.44 5.55
C PRO A 311 5.16 -1.74 5.29
N TYR A 312 4.04 -2.38 5.61
CA TYR A 312 2.67 -1.87 5.42
C TYR A 312 2.00 -1.68 6.79
N VAL A 313 0.89 -0.94 6.81
CA VAL A 313 0.08 -0.82 8.02
C VAL A 313 -0.61 -2.14 8.31
N LEU A 314 -0.35 -2.71 9.48
CA LEU A 314 -1.04 -3.89 9.98
C LEU A 314 -2.47 -3.51 10.40
N THR A 315 -3.41 -4.39 10.10
CA THR A 315 -4.85 -4.12 10.29
C THR A 315 -5.57 -5.16 11.14
N ALA A 316 -5.01 -6.36 11.23
CA ALA A 316 -5.59 -7.49 11.95
C ALA A 316 -4.56 -8.60 12.10
N ALA A 317 -4.72 -9.45 13.10
CA ALA A 317 -3.88 -10.63 13.24
C ALA A 317 -4.57 -11.74 14.02
N ASN A 318 -4.19 -12.96 13.66
CA ASN A 318 -4.68 -14.20 14.23
C ASN A 318 -3.51 -15.08 14.64
N LEU A 319 -3.55 -15.62 15.85
CA LEU A 319 -2.62 -16.62 16.35
C LEU A 319 -3.36 -17.94 16.52
N GLN A 320 -2.85 -18.99 15.87
CA GLN A 320 -3.35 -20.36 16.01
C GLN A 320 -2.26 -21.23 16.64
N LEU A 321 -2.64 -22.02 17.64
CA LEU A 321 -1.75 -22.94 18.35
C LEU A 321 -2.37 -24.34 18.40
N THR A 322 -1.54 -25.37 18.25
CA THR A 322 -1.89 -26.74 18.64
C THR A 322 -1.13 -27.06 19.92
N LEU A 323 -1.87 -27.25 21.01
CA LEU A 323 -1.32 -27.46 22.36
C LEU A 323 -1.38 -28.93 22.77
N THR A 324 -0.39 -29.35 23.56
CA THR A 324 -0.28 -30.68 24.16
C THR A 324 0.32 -30.62 25.57
N GLY A 325 0.36 -31.76 26.29
CA GLY A 325 1.01 -31.89 27.60
C GLY A 325 0.14 -31.51 28.80
N GLY A 326 -1.08 -31.00 28.58
CA GLY A 326 -2.02 -30.67 29.65
C GLY A 326 -1.68 -29.45 30.53
N GLY A 327 -0.61 -28.71 30.24
CA GLY A 327 -0.24 -27.48 30.94
C GLY A 327 -0.92 -26.23 30.40
N HIS A 328 -0.32 -25.07 30.67
CA HIS A 328 -0.86 -23.75 30.29
C HIS A 328 0.08 -23.02 29.33
N VAL A 329 -0.51 -22.38 28.31
CA VAL A 329 0.20 -21.51 27.37
C VAL A 329 -0.53 -20.18 27.28
N SER A 330 0.17 -19.09 27.56
CA SER A 330 -0.33 -17.72 27.38
C SER A 330 0.47 -16.98 26.31
N ALA A 331 -0.15 -15.94 25.76
CA ALA A 331 0.43 -15.13 24.69
C ALA A 331 0.27 -13.63 24.96
N TRP A 332 1.31 -12.88 24.63
CA TRP A 332 1.34 -11.42 24.74
C TRP A 332 1.85 -10.81 23.45
N VAL A 333 1.39 -9.60 23.16
CA VAL A 333 1.81 -8.79 22.03
C VAL A 333 2.43 -7.47 22.52
N HIS A 334 3.40 -6.96 21.77
CA HIS A 334 4.00 -5.65 21.98
C HIS A 334 4.28 -5.00 20.61
N VAL A 335 3.72 -3.82 20.35
CA VAL A 335 3.93 -3.09 19.07
C VAL A 335 5.13 -2.14 19.16
N HIS A 336 5.89 -2.02 18.06
CA HIS A 336 7.12 -1.21 18.03
C HIS A 336 6.89 0.29 17.80
N ASP A 337 5.71 0.67 17.34
CA ASP A 337 5.38 2.05 17.01
C ASP A 337 5.63 2.96 18.22
N LYS A 338 6.43 4.02 18.03
CA LYS A 338 6.88 4.89 19.13
C LYS A 338 5.79 5.79 19.69
N GLU A 339 4.79 6.11 18.87
CA GLU A 339 3.64 6.93 19.23
C GLU A 339 2.39 6.33 18.59
N PRO A 340 1.24 6.30 19.28
CA PRO A 340 -0.02 6.00 18.64
C PRO A 340 -0.28 7.04 17.53
N ILE A 341 -0.72 6.58 16.36
CA ILE A 341 -1.13 7.44 15.24
C ILE A 341 -2.31 8.30 15.74
N ALA A 342 -2.02 9.56 16.08
CA ALA A 342 -2.85 10.64 16.61
C ALA A 342 -3.88 10.32 17.73
N ALA A 343 -4.21 11.35 18.49
CA ALA A 343 -5.36 11.31 19.38
C ALA A 343 -6.65 11.20 18.55
N ARG A 344 -7.40 10.11 18.74
CA ARG A 344 -8.77 9.96 18.20
C ARG A 344 -9.63 11.19 18.53
N PRO A 345 -10.64 11.53 17.71
CA PRO A 345 -11.52 12.66 17.96
C PRO A 345 -12.10 12.66 19.39
N PRO A 346 -12.34 13.84 20.01
CA PRO A 346 -12.87 13.95 21.37
C PRO A 346 -14.15 13.11 21.55
N GLY A 347 -14.17 12.22 22.54
CA GLY A 347 -15.30 11.33 22.82
C GLY A 347 -15.10 9.88 22.37
N ARG A 348 -13.97 9.55 21.74
CA ARG A 348 -13.56 8.16 21.49
C ARG A 348 -12.44 7.75 22.45
N GLY A 349 -12.51 6.52 22.95
CA GLY A 349 -11.46 5.94 23.79
C GLY A 349 -10.13 5.88 23.02
N PRO A 350 -8.99 5.91 23.73
CA PRO A 350 -7.67 5.83 23.10
C PRO A 350 -7.55 4.58 22.21
N SER A 351 -6.62 4.62 21.25
CA SER A 351 -6.18 3.39 20.58
C SER A 351 -5.81 2.35 21.63
N GLN A 352 -6.20 1.09 21.42
CA GLN A 352 -5.85 -0.03 22.30
C GLN A 352 -4.56 -0.72 21.84
N MET A 353 -3.76 -0.06 20.99
CA MET A 353 -2.48 -0.60 20.53
C MET A 353 -1.57 -0.96 21.71
N ALA A 354 -1.00 -2.16 21.65
CA ALA A 354 -0.23 -2.77 22.72
C ALA A 354 1.20 -2.21 22.82
N HIS A 355 1.37 -0.92 23.12
CA HIS A 355 2.70 -0.31 23.29
C HIS A 355 3.45 -0.83 24.53
N ASP A 356 2.75 -1.55 25.42
CA ASP A 356 3.31 -2.38 26.48
C ASP A 356 2.90 -3.85 26.21
N TRP A 357 3.61 -4.80 26.83
CA TRP A 357 3.25 -6.22 26.76
C TRP A 357 1.80 -6.45 27.21
N THR A 358 0.94 -6.77 26.25
CA THR A 358 -0.51 -6.93 26.44
C THR A 358 -0.90 -8.37 26.18
N GLU A 359 -1.58 -9.00 27.13
CA GLU A 359 -2.03 -10.38 27.00
C GLU A 359 -3.21 -10.45 26.02
N ILE A 360 -3.10 -11.27 24.97
CA ILE A 360 -4.11 -11.37 23.91
C ILE A 360 -5.16 -12.45 24.19
N GLY A 361 -5.45 -12.74 25.46
CA GLY A 361 -6.58 -13.59 25.85
C GLY A 361 -6.48 -15.08 25.46
N LEU A 362 -5.28 -15.62 25.20
CA LEU A 362 -5.04 -17.06 25.14
C LEU A 362 -4.90 -17.62 26.56
N ALA A 363 -5.99 -17.69 27.31
CA ALA A 363 -6.00 -18.35 28.62
C ALA A 363 -6.79 -19.65 28.49
N HIS A 364 -6.10 -20.72 28.10
CA HIS A 364 -6.72 -22.01 27.85
C HIS A 364 -5.95 -23.16 28.49
N GLU A 365 -6.71 -24.06 29.11
CA GLU A 365 -6.20 -25.28 29.75
C GLU A 365 -6.44 -26.49 28.83
N GLY A 366 -5.41 -27.31 28.66
CA GLY A 366 -5.51 -28.62 28.01
C GLY A 366 -5.17 -28.66 26.52
N ASP A 367 -5.14 -29.88 26.02
CA ASP A 367 -4.73 -30.19 24.65
C ASP A 367 -5.79 -29.74 23.63
N GLY A 368 -5.34 -29.35 22.43
CA GLY A 368 -6.25 -29.01 21.34
C GLY A 368 -5.77 -27.91 20.41
N ASN A 369 -6.65 -27.52 19.48
CA ASN A 369 -6.40 -26.40 18.57
C ASN A 369 -7.07 -25.14 19.12
N TRP A 370 -6.30 -24.08 19.21
CA TRP A 370 -6.70 -22.80 19.77
C TRP A 370 -6.43 -21.69 18.76
N ALA A 371 -7.26 -20.66 18.79
CA ALA A 371 -7.08 -19.49 17.95
C ALA A 371 -7.54 -18.23 18.69
N VAL A 372 -6.82 -17.13 18.49
CA VAL A 372 -7.25 -15.82 18.98
C VAL A 372 -6.97 -14.75 17.93
N ASP A 373 -7.93 -13.84 17.78
CA ASP A 373 -7.78 -12.61 17.00
C ASP A 373 -7.40 -11.47 17.94
N PHE A 374 -6.49 -10.59 17.51
CA PHE A 374 -6.00 -9.46 18.30
C PHE A 374 -5.89 -8.21 17.42
N ASP A 375 -6.97 -7.95 16.68
CA ASP A 375 -7.06 -6.84 15.73
C ASP A 375 -6.94 -5.48 16.42
N GLU A 376 -7.55 -5.31 17.60
CA GLU A 376 -7.56 -4.03 18.32
C GLU A 376 -6.17 -3.64 18.83
N GLU A 377 -5.34 -4.63 19.15
CA GLU A 377 -3.99 -4.45 19.70
C GLU A 377 -2.97 -4.04 18.65
N ILE A 378 -3.23 -4.27 17.36
CA ILE A 378 -2.27 -4.02 16.28
C ILE A 378 -2.78 -3.17 15.10
N ASN A 379 -4.08 -2.87 15.00
CA ASN A 379 -4.59 -2.06 13.90
C ASN A 379 -3.96 -0.67 13.90
N GLY A 380 -3.27 -0.33 12.81
CA GLY A 380 -2.51 0.91 12.68
C GLY A 380 -1.01 0.75 12.88
N CYS A 381 -0.52 -0.43 13.30
CA CYS A 381 0.91 -0.65 13.50
C CYS A 381 1.70 -0.60 12.18
N LEU A 382 2.76 0.22 12.14
CA LEU A 382 3.59 0.47 10.95
C LEU A 382 5.00 -0.11 11.04
N ASP A 383 5.51 -0.34 12.26
CA ASP A 383 6.88 -0.80 12.53
C ASP A 383 6.93 -2.28 12.97
N GLY A 384 5.78 -2.96 12.95
CA GLY A 384 5.64 -4.35 13.35
C GLY A 384 5.48 -4.56 14.87
N TYR A 385 5.44 -5.83 15.27
CA TYR A 385 5.19 -6.22 16.66
C TYR A 385 6.00 -7.45 17.05
N GLU A 386 6.09 -7.71 18.35
CA GLU A 386 6.56 -8.96 18.92
C GLU A 386 5.39 -9.75 19.51
N LEU A 387 5.42 -11.07 19.32
CA LEU A 387 4.54 -12.03 19.96
C LEU A 387 5.36 -12.88 20.92
N ARG A 388 5.02 -12.85 22.20
CA ARG A 388 5.61 -13.71 23.22
C ARG A 388 4.66 -14.82 23.60
N LEU A 389 5.17 -16.05 23.69
CA LEU A 389 4.51 -17.17 24.34
C LEU A 389 5.19 -17.48 25.67
N GLN A 390 4.41 -17.86 26.66
CA GLN A 390 4.90 -18.43 27.92
C GLN A 390 4.23 -19.79 28.13
N ILE A 391 5.04 -20.80 28.43
CA ILE A 391 4.62 -22.18 28.61
C ILE A 391 4.90 -22.58 30.06
N THR A 392 3.88 -23.08 30.77
CA THR A 392 3.98 -23.53 32.17
C THR A 392 3.32 -24.88 32.38
N ASP A 393 3.57 -25.49 33.53
CA ASP A 393 2.85 -26.67 34.05
C ASP A 393 2.86 -27.88 33.09
N GLY A 394 3.98 -28.10 32.39
CA GLY A 394 4.14 -29.21 31.44
C GLY A 394 3.49 -29.00 30.08
N GLY A 395 3.04 -27.78 29.77
CA GLY A 395 2.46 -27.44 28.48
C GLY A 395 3.47 -27.61 27.32
N GLY A 396 2.94 -27.79 26.13
CA GLY A 396 3.72 -27.89 24.90
C GLY A 396 2.98 -27.30 23.70
N VAL A 397 3.72 -26.77 22.75
CA VAL A 397 3.22 -26.23 21.48
C VAL A 397 3.73 -27.12 20.34
N GLU A 398 2.83 -27.89 19.73
CA GLU A 398 3.13 -28.77 18.60
C GLU A 398 3.15 -27.98 17.27
N ALA A 399 2.24 -27.00 17.13
CA ALA A 399 2.18 -26.16 15.95
C ALA A 399 1.83 -24.72 16.31
N LEU A 400 2.37 -23.79 15.53
CA LEU A 400 2.09 -22.36 15.61
C LEU A 400 1.81 -21.84 14.20
N ARG A 401 0.75 -21.06 14.05
CA ARG A 401 0.55 -20.19 12.88
C ARG A 401 0.22 -18.79 13.36
N LEU A 402 1.02 -17.83 12.92
CA LEU A 402 0.77 -16.42 13.08
C LEU A 402 0.40 -15.82 11.73
N THR A 403 -0.75 -15.16 11.65
CA THR A 403 -1.25 -14.52 10.43
C THR A 403 -1.46 -13.05 10.71
N SER A 404 -0.76 -12.17 10.01
CA SER A 404 -0.89 -10.72 10.12
C SER A 404 -1.43 -10.16 8.81
N HIS A 405 -2.56 -9.47 8.86
CA HIS A 405 -3.15 -8.78 7.74
C HIS A 405 -2.62 -7.36 7.66
N PHE A 406 -2.42 -6.87 6.44
CA PHE A 406 -2.03 -5.49 6.20
C PHE A 406 -2.83 -4.86 5.05
N GLN A 407 -2.99 -3.54 5.12
CA GLN A 407 -3.57 -2.75 4.05
C GLN A 407 -2.47 -2.26 3.10
N LEU A 408 -2.78 -2.25 1.80
CA LEU A 408 -1.89 -1.74 0.77
C LEU A 408 -2.68 -0.97 -0.31
N ASN A 409 -1.96 -0.17 -1.08
CA ASN A 409 -2.44 0.40 -2.32
C ASN A 409 -2.09 -0.54 -3.48
N ARG A 410 -3.12 -1.20 -4.01
CA ARG A 410 -2.96 -2.26 -5.02
C ARG A 410 -2.35 -1.77 -6.33
N PHE A 411 -2.43 -0.48 -6.63
CA PHE A 411 -1.87 0.09 -7.86
C PHE A 411 -0.36 0.36 -7.76
N SER A 412 0.24 0.18 -6.58
CA SER A 412 1.70 0.22 -6.38
C SER A 412 2.38 -1.13 -6.62
N LEU A 413 1.59 -2.19 -6.81
CA LEU A 413 2.09 -3.55 -6.89
C LEU A 413 2.57 -3.88 -8.32
N PRO A 414 3.53 -4.81 -8.46
CA PRO A 414 4.04 -5.23 -9.77
C PRO A 414 2.99 -6.08 -10.51
N ASN A 415 2.07 -5.42 -11.20
CA ASN A 415 1.03 -6.06 -12.02
C ASN A 415 1.63 -6.64 -13.30
N LEU A 416 0.90 -7.54 -13.96
CA LEU A 416 1.23 -7.95 -15.33
C LEU A 416 0.51 -7.03 -16.32
N LEU A 417 1.07 -6.91 -17.52
CA LEU A 417 0.54 -6.18 -18.67
C LEU A 417 -0.02 -7.17 -19.70
N PRO A 418 -0.88 -6.74 -20.63
CA PRO A 418 -1.28 -7.57 -21.77
C PRO A 418 -0.07 -7.99 -22.63
N GLY A 419 -0.02 -9.25 -23.05
CA GLY A 419 1.06 -9.80 -23.88
C GLY A 419 2.27 -10.28 -23.09
N HIS A 420 3.46 -10.02 -23.63
CA HIS A 420 4.72 -10.50 -23.09
C HIS A 420 5.20 -9.67 -21.90
N ASN A 421 5.48 -10.34 -20.78
CA ASN A 421 5.99 -9.71 -19.56
C ASN A 421 7.35 -10.30 -19.21
N THR A 422 8.34 -9.43 -18.98
CA THR A 422 9.61 -9.80 -18.37
C THR A 422 9.56 -9.47 -16.88
N VAL A 423 9.78 -10.48 -16.04
CA VAL A 423 9.77 -10.37 -14.58
C VAL A 423 11.18 -10.60 -14.06
N ASP A 424 11.71 -9.61 -13.36
CA ASP A 424 12.97 -9.66 -12.64
C ASP A 424 12.70 -9.84 -11.15
N VAL A 425 13.27 -10.88 -10.55
CA VAL A 425 13.23 -11.11 -9.10
C VAL A 425 14.64 -11.04 -8.56
N SER A 426 14.84 -10.17 -7.59
CA SER A 426 16.11 -10.01 -6.90
C SER A 426 15.94 -10.06 -5.38
N ALA A 427 17.02 -10.30 -4.64
CA ALA A 427 17.03 -10.10 -3.20
C ALA A 427 18.42 -9.67 -2.73
N HIS A 428 18.51 -8.98 -1.60
CA HIS A 428 19.81 -8.72 -0.98
C HIS A 428 20.54 -10.01 -0.60
N ARG A 429 19.79 -11.06 -0.23
CA ARG A 429 20.36 -12.37 0.12
C ARG A 429 19.37 -13.51 -0.07
N PHE A 430 19.86 -14.66 -0.56
CA PHE A 430 19.14 -15.93 -0.64
C PHE A 430 19.85 -17.01 0.18
N ASP A 431 19.55 -17.13 1.48
CA ASP A 431 20.02 -18.27 2.28
C ASP A 431 19.01 -19.43 2.29
N ALA A 432 17.91 -19.29 1.55
CA ALA A 432 16.85 -20.28 1.38
C ALA A 432 16.20 -20.11 -0.01
N PRO A 433 15.54 -21.15 -0.56
CA PRO A 433 14.75 -21.01 -1.77
C PRO A 433 13.58 -20.05 -1.57
N LEU A 434 13.40 -19.11 -2.50
CA LEU A 434 12.23 -18.21 -2.57
C LEU A 434 11.23 -18.79 -3.55
N VAL A 435 10.00 -19.04 -3.10
CA VAL A 435 8.88 -19.33 -3.97
C VAL A 435 8.18 -18.03 -4.34
N VAL A 436 8.04 -17.77 -5.64
CA VAL A 436 7.27 -16.66 -6.19
C VAL A 436 6.05 -17.22 -6.89
N CYS A 437 4.87 -16.68 -6.61
CA CYS A 437 3.61 -17.13 -7.21
C CYS A 437 2.74 -15.96 -7.64
N TYR A 438 2.40 -15.91 -8.93
CA TYR A 438 1.44 -14.97 -9.51
C TYR A 438 0.12 -15.69 -9.76
N LYS A 439 -1.01 -15.10 -9.34
CA LYS A 439 -2.36 -15.50 -9.74
C LYS A 439 -3.08 -14.34 -10.40
N TRP A 440 -3.63 -14.58 -11.58
CA TRP A 440 -4.39 -13.58 -12.33
C TRP A 440 -5.53 -14.25 -13.11
N ALA A 441 -6.42 -13.43 -13.65
CA ALA A 441 -7.39 -13.87 -14.62
C ALA A 441 -7.33 -13.01 -15.88
N GLU A 442 -7.59 -13.62 -17.03
CA GLU A 442 -7.46 -13.00 -18.36
C GLU A 442 -8.61 -13.43 -19.29
N GLY A 443 -8.56 -12.99 -20.55
CA GLY A 443 -9.60 -13.25 -21.54
C GLY A 443 -10.88 -12.43 -21.33
N PRO A 444 -11.94 -12.69 -22.13
CA PRO A 444 -13.20 -11.96 -22.01
C PRO A 444 -13.76 -12.04 -20.59
N GLY A 445 -14.06 -10.89 -19.99
CA GLY A 445 -14.62 -10.81 -18.63
C GLY A 445 -13.70 -11.31 -17.52
N TRP A 446 -12.39 -11.52 -17.79
CA TRP A 446 -11.44 -12.12 -16.85
C TRP A 446 -11.90 -13.47 -16.30
N GLU A 447 -12.48 -14.31 -17.16
CA GLU A 447 -13.03 -15.62 -16.80
C GLU A 447 -11.99 -16.74 -16.82
N GLN A 448 -10.78 -16.51 -17.35
CA GLN A 448 -9.74 -17.52 -17.48
C GLN A 448 -8.71 -17.37 -16.36
N PRO A 449 -8.77 -18.17 -15.28
CA PRO A 449 -7.78 -18.11 -14.21
C PRO A 449 -6.43 -18.67 -14.67
N ARG A 450 -5.36 -18.06 -14.18
CA ARG A 450 -3.97 -18.43 -14.42
C ARG A 450 -3.19 -18.39 -13.11
N CYS A 451 -2.15 -19.20 -13.06
CA CYS A 451 -1.25 -19.27 -11.93
C CYS A 451 0.14 -19.62 -12.45
N GLU A 452 1.15 -18.83 -12.10
CA GLU A 452 2.55 -19.17 -12.35
C GLU A 452 3.28 -19.26 -11.03
N ARG A 453 4.06 -20.33 -10.84
CA ARG A 453 4.88 -20.56 -9.66
C ARG A 453 6.33 -20.82 -10.05
N ARG A 454 7.26 -20.17 -9.37
CA ARG A 454 8.71 -20.29 -9.55
C ARG A 454 9.37 -20.52 -8.20
N THR A 455 10.45 -21.30 -8.17
CA THR A 455 11.29 -21.49 -6.98
C THR A 455 12.70 -21.07 -7.33
N LEU A 456 13.15 -19.98 -6.72
CA LEU A 456 14.40 -19.29 -7.01
C LEU A 456 15.40 -19.55 -5.89
N ARG A 457 16.69 -19.56 -6.22
CA ARG A 457 17.80 -19.67 -5.23
C ARG A 457 18.80 -18.52 -5.31
N GLN A 458 18.55 -17.59 -6.22
CA GLN A 458 19.36 -16.42 -6.56
C GLN A 458 18.47 -15.48 -7.38
N ASP A 459 19.00 -14.31 -7.73
CA ASP A 459 18.35 -13.41 -8.68
C ASP A 459 18.03 -14.16 -9.98
N GLU A 460 16.80 -13.98 -10.49
CA GLU A 460 16.33 -14.66 -11.70
C GLU A 460 15.40 -13.76 -12.50
N ARG A 461 15.54 -13.85 -13.82
CA ARG A 461 14.63 -13.26 -14.81
C ARG A 461 13.82 -14.36 -15.46
N PHE A 462 12.50 -14.20 -15.56
CA PHE A 462 11.63 -15.09 -16.31
C PHE A 462 10.56 -14.33 -17.08
N GLU A 463 9.94 -15.02 -18.03
CA GLU A 463 8.93 -14.46 -18.93
C GLU A 463 7.55 -15.05 -18.63
N LEU A 464 6.52 -14.23 -18.75
CA LEU A 464 5.10 -14.62 -18.65
C LEU A 464 4.32 -14.08 -19.85
N GLU A 465 3.37 -14.87 -20.33
CA GLU A 465 2.43 -14.44 -21.38
C GLU A 465 1.04 -14.21 -20.77
N VAL A 466 0.48 -13.04 -21.01
CA VAL A 466 -0.90 -12.68 -20.64
C VAL A 466 -1.72 -12.55 -21.90
N ALA A 467 -2.79 -13.33 -22.00
CA ALA A 467 -3.60 -13.38 -23.22
C ALA A 467 -4.60 -12.21 -23.31
N GLY A 468 -4.78 -11.71 -24.54
CA GLY A 468 -5.80 -10.72 -24.88
C GLY A 468 -5.31 -9.27 -24.82
N PRO A 469 -6.18 -8.31 -25.19
CA PRO A 469 -5.80 -6.90 -25.30
C PRO A 469 -6.03 -6.09 -24.01
N HIS A 470 -6.69 -6.67 -23.02
CA HIS A 470 -7.05 -5.99 -21.77
C HIS A 470 -6.06 -6.34 -20.66
N TYR A 471 -5.86 -5.41 -19.73
CA TYR A 471 -5.07 -5.69 -18.52
C TYR A 471 -5.65 -6.92 -17.80
N PRO A 472 -4.79 -7.82 -17.30
CA PRO A 472 -5.25 -8.96 -16.53
C PRO A 472 -5.84 -8.48 -15.19
N ARG A 473 -6.83 -9.22 -14.68
CA ARG A 473 -7.28 -9.05 -13.31
C ARG A 473 -6.31 -9.77 -12.40
N MET A 474 -5.32 -9.02 -11.90
CA MET A 474 -4.43 -9.52 -10.84
C MET A 474 -5.26 -9.94 -9.62
N GLN A 475 -4.93 -11.09 -9.04
CA GLN A 475 -5.60 -11.64 -7.87
C GLN A 475 -4.64 -11.66 -6.68
N GLU A 476 -3.46 -12.24 -6.88
CA GLU A 476 -2.51 -12.49 -5.80
C GLU A 476 -1.08 -12.48 -6.32
N LEU A 477 -0.16 -11.95 -5.52
CA LEU A 477 1.27 -12.15 -5.64
C LEU A 477 1.81 -12.61 -4.29
N SER A 478 2.32 -13.84 -4.22
CA SER A 478 2.90 -14.41 -3.00
C SER A 478 4.39 -14.70 -3.15
N LEU A 479 5.11 -14.41 -2.07
CA LEU A 479 6.51 -14.75 -1.82
C LEU A 479 6.55 -15.69 -0.62
N ALA A 480 7.24 -16.83 -0.68
CA ALA A 480 7.32 -17.75 0.46
C ALA A 480 8.69 -18.41 0.56
N VAL A 481 9.11 -18.74 1.77
CA VAL A 481 10.36 -19.48 2.03
C VAL A 481 10.00 -20.85 2.60
N GLU A 482 10.35 -21.88 1.82
CA GLU A 482 10.05 -23.30 2.12
C GLU A 482 11.22 -24.05 2.74
#